data_AF-A0A5K7ZG03-F1
#
_entry.id   AF-A0A5K7ZG03-F1
#
_cell.length_a   1.000
_cell.length_b   1.000
_cell.length_c   1.000
_cell.angle_alpha   90.00
_cell.angle_beta   90.00
_cell.angle_gamma   90.00
#
_symmetry.space_group_name_H-M   'P 1'
#
loop_
_entity.id
_entity.type
_entity.pdbx_description
1 polymer ?
#
loop_
_entity_poly.entity_id
_entity_poly.type
_entity_poly.pdbx_seq_one_letter_code
_entity_poly.pdbx_strand_id
1 'polypeptide(L)'
;MDTRIDELLEHVEETYSGKLQRGGRHYLEVNLSEQARKMGFADLEKKLRTACAIIPLNAPQKGMKVRIDGRTFVNYAEYDSGMAVPGYLAKTAARKYRNFVPQDSMICNFC
;
A
#
# COMPACT_ATOMS: atom_id res chain seq x y z
N MET A 1 13.73 -8.00 13.85
CA MET A 1 12.50 -7.81 13.03
C MET A 1 11.49 -7.10 13.91
N ASP A 2 10.78 -6.10 13.39
CA ASP A 2 9.79 -5.34 14.16
C ASP A 2 8.40 -5.93 13.87
N THR A 3 7.92 -6.81 14.75
CA THR A 3 6.65 -7.55 14.58
C THR A 3 5.43 -6.63 14.45
N ARG A 4 5.51 -5.43 15.03
CA ARG A 4 4.45 -4.40 14.95
C ARG A 4 4.22 -3.86 13.54
N ILE A 5 5.27 -3.83 12.72
CA ILE A 5 5.14 -3.46 11.30
C ILE A 5 4.38 -4.55 10.55
N ASP A 6 4.64 -5.81 10.89
CA ASP A 6 3.96 -6.94 10.29
C ASP A 6 2.46 -6.92 10.63
N GLU A 7 2.12 -6.77 11.91
CA GLU A 7 0.73 -6.62 12.39
C GLU A 7 0.00 -5.44 11.72
N LEU A 8 0.67 -4.30 11.56
CA LEU A 8 0.12 -3.15 10.85
C LEU A 8 -0.21 -3.48 9.38
N LEU A 9 0.68 -4.20 8.71
CA LEU A 9 0.49 -4.60 7.32
C LEU A 9 -0.61 -5.67 7.18
N GLU A 10 -0.71 -6.63 8.11
CA GLU A 10 -1.84 -7.59 8.16
C GLU A 10 -3.16 -6.85 8.32
N HIS A 11 -3.24 -5.90 9.25
CA HIS A 11 -4.47 -5.16 9.50
C HIS A 11 -4.94 -4.38 8.26
N VAL A 12 -3.99 -3.79 7.52
CA VAL A 12 -4.29 -3.12 6.25
C VAL A 12 -4.74 -4.14 5.20
N GLU A 13 -4.06 -5.26 5.04
CA GLU A 13 -4.46 -6.31 4.09
C GLU A 13 -5.87 -6.85 4.39
N GLU A 14 -6.17 -7.16 5.66
CA GLU A 14 -7.49 -7.64 6.09
C GLU A 14 -8.59 -6.62 5.78
N THR A 15 -8.34 -5.34 6.09
CA THR A 15 -9.29 -4.24 5.83
C THR A 15 -9.70 -4.14 4.36
N TYR A 16 -8.77 -4.46 3.44
CA TYR A 16 -8.98 -4.36 2.00
C TYR A 16 -9.08 -5.70 1.27
N SER A 17 -8.99 -6.84 1.97
CA SER A 17 -8.95 -8.19 1.41
C SER A 17 -10.05 -8.48 0.40
N GLY A 18 -11.29 -8.08 0.67
CA GLY A 18 -12.43 -8.25 -0.24
C GLY A 18 -12.45 -7.34 -1.47
N LYS A 19 -11.56 -6.35 -1.52
CA LYS A 19 -11.47 -5.35 -2.61
C LYS A 19 -10.15 -5.42 -3.36
N LEU A 20 -9.15 -6.10 -2.81
CA LEU A 20 -7.82 -6.25 -3.37
C LEU A 20 -7.88 -7.02 -4.69
N GLN A 21 -7.30 -6.43 -5.73
CA GLN A 21 -7.08 -7.11 -7.00
C GLN A 21 -5.65 -6.86 -7.44
N ARG A 22 -4.82 -7.90 -7.39
CA ARG A 22 -3.47 -7.86 -7.91
C ARG A 22 -3.45 -7.39 -9.37
N GLY A 23 -2.56 -6.44 -9.67
CA GLY A 23 -2.51 -5.83 -11.00
C GLY A 23 -3.76 -5.01 -11.36
N GLY A 24 -4.57 -4.62 -10.37
CA GLY A 24 -5.67 -3.68 -10.57
C GLY A 24 -5.16 -2.34 -11.12
N ARG A 25 -5.92 -1.77 -12.05
CA ARG A 25 -5.65 -0.42 -12.61
C ARG A 25 -6.09 0.70 -11.67
N HIS A 26 -6.86 0.34 -10.67
CA HIS A 26 -7.38 1.19 -9.62
C HIS A 26 -6.53 0.97 -8.38
N TYR A 27 -6.16 2.03 -7.65
CA TYR A 27 -5.49 1.85 -6.37
C TYR A 27 -5.84 2.97 -5.39
N LEU A 28 -5.76 2.62 -4.11
CA LEU A 28 -5.83 3.54 -2.99
C LEU A 28 -4.46 3.67 -2.34
N GLU A 29 -4.07 4.90 -2.03
CA GLU A 29 -2.88 5.18 -1.22
C GLU A 29 -3.32 5.28 0.24
N VAL A 30 -2.83 4.36 1.07
CA VAL A 30 -3.13 4.27 2.49
C VAL A 30 -1.91 4.73 3.28
N ASN A 31 -2.06 5.81 4.05
CA ASN A 31 -0.98 6.32 4.89
C ASN A 31 -0.74 5.37 6.08
N LEU A 32 0.47 4.78 6.15
CA LEU A 32 0.82 3.82 7.19
C LEU A 32 1.02 4.48 8.56
N SER A 33 1.39 5.76 8.61
CA SER A 33 1.49 6.49 9.89
C SER A 33 0.13 6.68 10.55
N GLU A 34 -0.92 6.96 9.77
CA GLU A 34 -2.28 7.07 10.30
C GLU A 34 -2.80 5.74 10.82
N GLN A 35 -2.51 4.65 10.11
CA GLN A 35 -2.88 3.30 10.55
C GLN A 35 -2.11 2.91 11.81
N ALA A 36 -0.81 3.19 11.88
CA ALA A 36 0.00 2.98 13.08
C ALA A 36 -0.54 3.77 14.28
N ARG A 37 -0.98 5.03 14.07
CA ARG A 37 -1.61 5.85 15.10
C ARG A 37 -2.90 5.24 15.61
N LYS A 38 -3.76 4.72 14.72
CA LYS A 38 -5.01 4.04 15.11
C LYS A 38 -4.76 2.78 15.93
N MET A 39 -3.67 2.07 15.66
CA MET A 39 -3.24 0.88 16.42
C MET A 39 -2.49 1.23 17.72
N GLY A 40 -2.24 2.51 18.01
CA GLY A 40 -1.51 2.94 19.22
C GLY A 40 0.01 2.89 19.10
N PHE A 41 0.57 2.69 17.91
CA PHE A 41 2.01 2.61 17.67
C PHE A 41 2.65 3.99 17.41
N ALA A 42 2.73 4.82 18.45
CA ALA A 42 3.25 6.19 18.36
C ALA A 42 4.70 6.29 17.80
N ASP A 43 5.54 5.30 18.09
CA ASP A 43 6.91 5.23 17.55
C ASP A 43 6.92 4.94 16.04
N LEU A 44 5.98 4.13 15.57
CA LEU A 44 5.84 3.80 14.15
C LEU A 44 5.18 4.95 13.38
N GLU A 45 4.27 5.70 13.98
CA GLU A 45 3.70 6.92 13.37
C GLU A 45 4.82 7.88 12.92
N LYS A 46 5.80 8.15 13.77
CA LYS A 46 6.94 9.02 13.43
C LYS A 46 7.82 8.42 12.34
N LYS A 47 8.10 7.12 12.40
CA LYS A 47 8.93 6.42 11.40
C LYS A 47 8.27 6.29 10.03
N LEU A 48 6.94 6.19 10.00
CA LEU A 48 6.13 5.92 8.82
C LEU A 48 5.45 7.18 8.26
N ARG A 49 5.82 8.38 8.73
CA ARG A 49 5.14 9.63 8.40
C ARG A 49 4.98 9.89 6.90
N THR A 50 5.93 9.41 6.09
CA THR A 50 5.92 9.53 4.63
C THR A 50 5.66 8.20 3.93
N ALA A 51 5.37 7.14 4.68
CA ALA A 51 5.19 5.81 4.15
C ALA A 51 3.72 5.57 3.82
N CYS A 52 3.47 5.23 2.56
CA CYS A 52 2.14 4.86 2.10
C CYS A 52 2.14 3.45 1.52
N ALA A 53 1.15 2.65 1.91
CA ALA A 53 0.83 1.41 1.23
C ALA A 53 -0.10 1.69 0.04
N ILE A 54 0.09 0.94 -1.02
CA ILE A 54 -0.68 1.02 -2.25
C ILE A 54 -1.53 -0.24 -2.29
N ILE A 55 -2.83 -0.04 -2.38
CA ILE A 55 -3.82 -1.10 -2.38
C ILE A 55 -4.46 -1.12 -3.76
N PRO A 56 -4.06 -2.03 -4.66
CA PRO A 56 -4.74 -2.24 -5.93
C PRO A 56 -6.17 -2.75 -5.70
N LEU A 57 -7.15 -2.09 -6.31
CA LEU A 57 -8.57 -2.35 -6.13
C LEU A 57 -9.20 -3.00 -7.38
N ASN A 58 -10.21 -3.84 -7.17
CA ASN A 58 -11.00 -4.46 -8.23
C ASN A 58 -11.97 -3.50 -8.93
N ALA A 59 -12.50 -2.53 -8.19
CA ALA A 59 -13.43 -1.53 -8.66
C ALA A 59 -12.99 -0.14 -8.20
N PRO A 60 -13.33 0.91 -8.96
CA PRO A 60 -12.88 2.24 -8.61
C PRO A 60 -13.69 2.78 -7.41
N GLN A 61 -13.03 3.46 -6.48
CA GLN A 61 -13.57 3.96 -5.21
C GLN A 61 -13.30 5.44 -5.01
N LYS A 62 -14.16 6.10 -4.23
CA LYS A 62 -14.01 7.51 -3.87
C LYS A 62 -12.70 7.71 -3.09
N GLY A 63 -11.92 8.73 -3.46
CA GLY A 63 -10.63 9.02 -2.85
C GLY A 63 -9.44 8.28 -3.49
N MET A 64 -9.67 7.52 -4.55
CA MET A 64 -8.59 6.98 -5.36
C MET A 64 -7.77 8.08 -6.04
N LYS A 65 -6.46 7.83 -6.14
CA LYS A 65 -5.57 8.66 -6.94
C LYS A 65 -5.42 8.04 -8.32
N VAL A 66 -5.62 8.87 -9.34
CA VAL A 66 -5.26 8.55 -10.73
C VAL A 66 -3.76 8.73 -10.89
N ARG A 67 -3.08 7.74 -11.45
CA ARG A 67 -1.64 7.86 -11.69
C ARG A 67 -1.38 8.68 -12.95
N ILE A 68 -0.53 9.67 -12.81
CA ILE A 68 0.21 10.26 -13.93
C ILE A 68 1.68 10.04 -13.56
N ASP A 69 2.35 9.13 -14.28
CA ASP A 69 3.76 8.73 -14.18
C ASP A 69 4.11 7.52 -13.27
N GLY A 70 4.76 6.52 -13.90
CA GLY A 70 5.34 5.32 -13.30
C GLY A 70 6.43 5.59 -12.26
N ARG A 71 7.04 6.79 -12.28
CA ARG A 71 8.20 7.16 -11.47
C ARG A 71 7.94 7.30 -9.97
N THR A 72 6.69 7.51 -9.56
CA THR A 72 6.35 7.69 -8.12
C THR A 72 6.56 6.43 -7.28
N PHE A 73 6.68 5.25 -7.91
CA PHE A 73 6.70 3.95 -7.21
C PHE A 73 8.02 3.22 -7.42
N VAL A 74 9.08 3.96 -7.79
CA VAL A 74 10.44 3.43 -7.84
C VAL A 74 10.79 2.90 -6.45
N ASN A 75 11.22 1.63 -6.40
CA ASN A 75 11.51 0.86 -5.18
C ASN A 75 10.31 0.43 -4.33
N TYR A 76 9.11 0.30 -4.91
CA TYR A 76 8.01 -0.39 -4.23
C TYR A 76 8.11 -1.91 -4.40
N ALA A 77 7.68 -2.61 -3.37
CA ALA A 77 7.64 -4.05 -3.28
C ALA A 77 6.18 -4.51 -3.15
N GLU A 78 5.76 -5.46 -3.98
CA GLU A 78 4.44 -6.09 -3.98
C GLU A 78 4.50 -7.39 -3.16
N TYR A 79 3.57 -7.56 -2.22
CA TYR A 79 3.34 -8.80 -1.50
C TYR A 79 2.41 -9.75 -2.27
N ASP A 80 2.29 -11.00 -1.82
CA ASP A 80 1.42 -12.00 -2.47
C ASP A 80 -0.07 -11.60 -2.45
N SER A 81 -0.49 -10.77 -1.48
CA SER A 81 -1.82 -10.15 -1.41
C SER A 81 -2.12 -9.18 -2.57
N GLY A 82 -1.08 -8.72 -3.28
CA GLY A 82 -1.17 -7.65 -4.26
C GLY A 82 -1.00 -6.25 -3.67
N MET A 83 -0.89 -6.11 -2.34
CA MET A 83 -0.53 -4.84 -1.71
C MET A 83 0.93 -4.48 -2.05
N ALA A 84 1.17 -3.22 -2.37
CA ALA A 84 2.52 -2.71 -2.59
C ALA A 84 2.93 -1.69 -1.52
N VAL A 85 4.17 -1.80 -1.04
CA VAL A 85 4.73 -0.93 0.00
C VAL A 85 6.13 -0.45 -0.39
N PRO A 86 6.64 0.65 0.19
CA PRO A 86 8.03 1.05 0.01
C PRO A 86 9.00 -0.09 0.36
N GLY A 87 10.01 -0.30 -0.47
CA GLY A 87 10.91 -1.46 -0.36
C GLY A 87 11.72 -1.52 0.95
N TYR A 88 11.95 -0.38 1.61
CA TYR A 88 12.59 -0.38 2.93
C TYR A 88 11.68 -1.00 4.01
N LEU A 89 10.35 -0.87 3.88
CA LEU A 89 9.39 -1.53 4.77
C LEU A 89 9.29 -3.02 4.47
N ALA A 90 9.28 -3.37 3.18
CA ALA A 90 9.25 -4.78 2.78
C ALA A 90 10.44 -5.58 3.32
N LYS A 91 11.64 -4.99 3.34
CA LYS A 91 12.83 -5.58 3.98
C LYS A 91 12.68 -5.76 5.49
N THR A 92 11.88 -4.92 6.14
CA THR A 92 11.70 -4.94 7.60
C THR A 92 10.64 -5.97 8.02
N ALA A 93 9.65 -6.22 7.18
CA ALA A 93 8.47 -7.04 7.46
C ALA A 93 8.70 -8.57 7.33
N ALA A 94 9.90 -9.06 7.02
CA ALA A 94 10.19 -10.50 6.89
C ALA A 94 9.34 -11.29 5.86
N ARG A 95 8.50 -10.63 5.07
CA ARG A 95 7.59 -11.26 4.10
C ARG A 95 8.28 -11.50 2.76
N LYS A 96 7.76 -12.48 2.00
CA LYS A 96 8.11 -12.62 0.58
C LYS A 96 7.50 -11.47 -0.20
N TYR A 97 8.32 -10.78 -1.00
CA TYR A 97 7.87 -9.70 -1.85
C TYR A 97 8.54 -9.77 -3.22
N ARG A 98 7.94 -9.11 -4.21
CA ARG A 98 8.46 -8.93 -5.57
C ARG A 98 8.53 -7.44 -5.90
N ASN A 99 9.21 -7.06 -6.98
CA ASN A 99 9.18 -5.66 -7.42
C ASN A 99 7.77 -5.31 -7.90
N PHE A 100 7.21 -4.22 -7.38
CA PHE A 100 5.91 -3.75 -7.84
C PHE A 100 6.08 -3.09 -9.21
N VAL A 101 5.46 -3.69 -10.23
CA VAL A 101 5.40 -3.12 -11.58
C VAL A 101 3.99 -2.58 -11.79
N PRO A 102 3.84 -1.25 -11.82
CA PRO A 102 2.54 -0.65 -12.00
C PRO A 102 2.13 -0.67 -13.46
N GLN A 103 0.85 -0.92 -13.72
CA GLN A 103 0.29 -0.76 -15.05
C GLN A 103 0.14 0.73 -15.38
N ASP A 104 0.31 1.07 -16.66
CA ASP A 104 -0.02 2.39 -17.20
C ASP A 104 -1.48 2.71 -16.85
N SER A 105 -1.71 3.86 -16.21
CA SER A 105 -3.01 4.19 -15.62
C SER A 105 -3.86 5.07 -16.54
N MET A 106 -5.17 4.79 -16.56
CA MET A 106 -6.21 5.61 -17.19
C MET A 106 -6.75 6.68 -16.23
N ILE A 107 -7.27 7.77 -16.79
CA ILE A 107 -7.95 8.86 -16.08
C ILE A 107 -9.25 8.32 -15.45
N CYS A 108 -9.40 8.39 -14.12
CA CYS A 108 -10.72 8.26 -13.49
C CYS A 108 -11.49 9.57 -13.71
N ASN A 109 -12.27 9.64 -14.79
CA ASN A 109 -13.38 10.57 -14.90
C ASN A 109 -14.58 9.94 -14.19
N PHE A 110 -14.75 10.21 -12.90
CA PHE A 110 -16.05 10.00 -12.27
C PHE A 110 -16.90 11.24 -12.51
N CYS A 111 -17.91 11.11 -13.38
CA CYS A 111 -19.06 12.01 -13.43
C CYS A 111 -20.00 11.73 -12.26
#